data_AF-A0A7X7U0A7-F1
#
_entry.id   AF-A0A7X7U0A7-F1
#
_cell.length_a   1.000
_cell.length_b   1.000
_cell.length_c   1.000
_cell.angle_alpha   90.00
_cell.angle_beta   90.00
_cell.angle_gamma   90.00
#
_symmetry.space_group_name_H-M   'P 1'
#
loop_
_entity.id
_entity.type
_entity.pdbx_description
1 polymer ?
#
loop_
_entity_poly.entity_id
_entity_poly.type
_entity_poly.pdbx_seq_one_letter_code
_entity_poly.pdbx_strand_id
1 'polypeptide(L)'
;MQPIQLPVRSIINSRPLGLSLEGTVLVCRDLRGRTGPELQIPVELITITENRRFNARRLILSLSVLLLSILTAVVPTMILGPAEDREPSVWDGAAGAVLLGGFLAFCSLLVSFFFKVRTVCLTVAPQGSCIEFWRHRRYAQALDTLLEQIRQRQRAAENATDSPAKGPAIYADPPSLTRRFLAFLMFSCVPAVMIEQPRLFFLAIFPVTWYLVRQTQLLRQPLAFRRAVRCFHRQDWGQAGELLAGLLAEQPDHLPSYTLLVYVYTRSGRFDDALEVIARYGDAWPEISEDLHTATWRCKRVGKRREANEPSADWGGPRAQGDLCE
;
A
#
# COMPACT_ATOMS: atom_id res chain seq x y z
N MET A 1 21.13 -11.59 -10.11
CA MET A 1 20.42 -12.22 -8.96
C MET A 1 19.68 -13.44 -9.47
N GLN A 2 19.85 -14.61 -8.85
CA GLN A 2 19.09 -15.79 -9.24
C GLN A 2 17.59 -15.61 -8.89
N PRO A 3 16.65 -16.03 -9.75
CA PRO A 3 15.23 -15.92 -9.47
C PRO A 3 14.86 -16.83 -8.30
N ILE A 4 14.34 -16.25 -7.21
CA ILE A 4 13.80 -17.01 -6.08
C ILE A 4 12.48 -17.61 -6.55
N GLN A 5 12.40 -18.94 -6.66
CA GLN A 5 11.16 -19.64 -6.98
C GLN A 5 10.53 -20.16 -5.69
N LEU A 6 9.33 -19.67 -5.36
CA LEU A 6 8.60 -20.09 -4.17
C LEU A 6 7.33 -20.86 -4.54
N PRO A 7 7.20 -22.13 -4.13
CA PRO A 7 5.94 -22.85 -4.23
C PRO A 7 4.98 -22.34 -3.16
N VAL A 8 3.85 -21.80 -3.61
CA VAL A 8 2.83 -21.17 -2.80
C VAL A 8 1.49 -21.81 -3.13
N ARG A 9 0.67 -22.12 -2.13
CA ARG A 9 -0.71 -22.57 -2.36
C ARG A 9 -1.65 -21.37 -2.20
N SER A 10 -2.39 -21.06 -3.27
CA SER A 10 -3.45 -20.07 -3.17
C SER A 10 -4.58 -20.58 -2.27
N ILE A 11 -5.22 -19.68 -1.53
CA ILE A 11 -6.37 -20.03 -0.67
C ILE A 11 -7.61 -20.29 -1.53
N ILE A 12 -7.77 -19.49 -2.60
CA ILE A 12 -8.91 -19.57 -3.53
C ILE A 12 -8.71 -20.74 -4.50
N ASN A 13 -7.47 -20.94 -4.94
CA ASN A 13 -7.10 -22.04 -5.84
C ASN A 13 -6.13 -22.99 -5.12
N SER A 14 -6.56 -24.21 -4.84
CA SER A 14 -5.76 -25.25 -4.20
C SER A 14 -4.50 -25.68 -4.99
N ARG A 15 -4.27 -25.09 -6.16
CA ARG A 15 -3.13 -25.36 -7.04
C ARG A 15 -1.85 -24.71 -6.50
N PRO A 16 -0.72 -25.43 -6.53
CA PRO A 16 0.58 -24.87 -6.19
C PRO A 16 1.06 -23.92 -7.30
N LEU A 17 1.28 -22.66 -6.93
CA LEU A 17 1.81 -21.60 -7.78
C LEU A 17 3.29 -21.38 -7.45
N GLY A 18 4.13 -21.23 -8.46
CA GLY A 18 5.51 -20.77 -8.34
C GLY A 18 5.54 -19.25 -8.49
N LEU A 19 5.97 -18.53 -7.45
CA LEU A 19 6.25 -17.10 -7.53
C LEU A 19 7.74 -16.90 -7.78
N SER A 20 8.08 -16.11 -8.80
CA SER A 20 9.46 -15.71 -9.09
C SER A 20 9.54 -14.26 -9.54
N LEU A 21 10.60 -13.57 -9.17
CA LEU A 21 10.74 -12.13 -9.42
C LEU A 21 11.82 -11.85 -10.48
N GLU A 22 11.40 -11.69 -11.72
CA GLU A 22 12.26 -11.43 -12.88
C GLU A 22 12.30 -9.92 -13.18
N GLY A 23 13.34 -9.23 -12.68
CA GLY A 23 13.43 -7.77 -12.83
C GLY A 23 12.26 -7.03 -12.16
N THR A 24 11.55 -6.15 -12.85
CA THR A 24 10.39 -5.45 -12.28
C THR A 24 9.07 -6.21 -12.45
N VAL A 25 9.13 -7.49 -12.82
CA VAL A 25 7.97 -8.33 -13.08
C VAL A 25 7.95 -9.50 -12.10
N LEU A 26 6.85 -9.65 -11.39
CA LEU A 26 6.52 -10.86 -10.63
C LEU A 26 5.88 -11.86 -11.60
N VAL A 27 6.57 -12.96 -11.82
CA VAL A 27 6.14 -14.07 -12.63
C VAL A 27 5.49 -15.12 -11.74
N CYS A 28 4.20 -15.40 -12.00
CA CYS A 28 3.43 -16.44 -11.32
C CYS A 28 3.15 -17.59 -12.31
N ARG A 29 3.66 -18.79 -12.01
CA ARG A 29 3.53 -20.00 -12.86
C ARG A 29 2.76 -21.09 -12.11
N ASP A 30 1.91 -21.86 -12.79
CA ASP A 30 1.34 -23.09 -12.20
C ASP A 30 2.40 -24.21 -12.19
N LEU A 31 2.70 -24.77 -11.02
CA LEU A 31 3.75 -25.79 -10.87
C LEU A 31 3.37 -27.16 -11.44
N ARG A 32 2.09 -27.41 -11.79
CA ARG A 32 1.65 -28.68 -12.37
C ARG A 32 1.91 -28.81 -13.87
N GLY A 33 2.06 -27.70 -14.60
CA GLY A 33 2.26 -27.72 -16.04
C GLY A 33 3.61 -27.13 -16.42
N ARG A 34 4.48 -27.91 -17.08
CA ARG A 34 5.72 -27.38 -17.68
C ARG A 34 5.46 -26.25 -18.69
N THR A 35 4.24 -26.20 -19.24
CA THR A 35 3.74 -25.22 -20.22
C THR A 35 2.48 -24.50 -19.73
N GLY A 36 2.32 -24.37 -18.40
CA GLY A 36 1.19 -23.63 -17.84
C GLY A 36 1.20 -22.15 -18.22
N PRO A 37 0.04 -21.47 -18.25
CA PRO A 37 -0.02 -20.03 -18.47
C PRO A 37 0.80 -19.30 -17.41
N GLU A 38 1.64 -18.37 -17.88
CA GLU A 38 2.49 -17.53 -17.04
C GLU A 38 1.81 -16.18 -16.84
N LEU A 39 1.50 -15.84 -15.59
CA LEU A 39 0.95 -14.53 -15.25
C LEU A 39 2.11 -13.60 -14.87
N GLN A 40 2.37 -12.61 -15.72
CA GLN A 40 3.41 -11.60 -15.52
C GLN A 40 2.79 -10.33 -14.93
N ILE A 41 3.11 -10.05 -13.68
CA ILE A 41 2.55 -8.92 -12.93
C ILE A 41 3.66 -7.90 -12.68
N PRO A 42 3.57 -6.68 -13.24
CA PRO A 42 4.48 -5.60 -12.88
C PRO A 42 4.42 -5.31 -11.38
N VAL A 43 5.60 -5.19 -10.75
CA VAL A 43 5.73 -4.97 -9.32
C VAL A 43 5.04 -3.69 -8.84
N GLU A 44 4.96 -2.68 -9.71
CA GLU A 44 4.26 -1.41 -9.50
C GLU A 44 2.74 -1.55 -9.31
N LEU A 45 2.16 -2.67 -9.76
CA LEU A 45 0.72 -2.94 -9.67
C LEU A 45 0.36 -3.80 -8.45
N ILE A 46 1.35 -4.26 -7.72
CA ILE A 46 1.16 -5.16 -6.59
C ILE A 46 0.98 -4.33 -5.32
N THR A 47 -0.10 -4.57 -4.60
CA THR A 47 -0.30 -4.06 -3.25
C THR A 47 -0.17 -5.25 -2.29
N ILE A 48 0.70 -5.10 -1.30
CA ILE A 48 0.97 -6.17 -0.32
C ILE A 48 0.15 -5.88 0.93
N THR A 49 -0.79 -6.75 1.25
CA THR A 49 -1.55 -6.68 2.51
C THR A 49 -1.25 -7.91 3.38
N GLU A 50 -0.85 -7.65 4.62
CA GLU A 50 -0.59 -8.70 5.60
C GLU A 50 -1.80 -8.82 6.53
N ASN A 51 -2.65 -9.81 6.27
CA ASN A 51 -3.83 -10.05 7.09
C ASN A 51 -3.51 -11.08 8.19
N ARG A 52 -3.94 -10.76 9.42
CA ARG A 52 -3.92 -11.71 10.54
C ARG A 52 -5.30 -12.34 10.62
N ARG A 53 -5.48 -13.52 10.01
CA ARG A 53 -6.76 -14.23 10.11
C ARG A 53 -6.88 -14.88 11.49
N PHE A 54 -7.94 -14.50 12.19
CA PHE A 54 -8.34 -15.10 13.46
C PHE A 54 -8.99 -16.46 13.18
N ASN A 55 -8.41 -17.55 13.67
CA ASN A 55 -8.94 -18.88 13.43
C ASN A 55 -10.04 -19.19 14.46
N ALA A 56 -11.23 -18.61 14.26
CA ALA A 56 -12.35 -18.66 15.22
C ALA A 56 -12.70 -20.08 15.67
N ARG A 57 -12.52 -21.08 14.81
CA ARG A 57 -12.73 -22.50 15.14
C ARG A 57 -11.89 -22.99 16.32
N ARG A 58 -10.62 -22.55 16.44
CA ARG A 58 -9.75 -22.96 17.56
C ARG A 58 -10.16 -22.29 18.85
N LEU A 59 -10.61 -21.03 18.80
CA LEU A 59 -11.15 -20.34 19.96
C LEU A 59 -12.41 -21.06 20.44
N ILE A 60 -13.36 -21.32 19.55
CA ILE A 60 -14.60 -22.04 19.87
C ILE A 60 -14.28 -23.40 20.51
N LEU A 61 -13.32 -24.15 19.94
CA LEU A 61 -12.93 -25.45 20.47
C LEU A 61 -12.26 -25.35 21.85
N SER A 62 -11.44 -24.33 22.09
CA SER A 62 -10.87 -24.09 23.42
C SER A 62 -11.96 -23.77 24.45
N LEU A 63 -12.91 -22.90 24.07
CA LEU A 63 -13.99 -22.46 24.93
C LEU A 63 -14.97 -23.61 25.23
N SER A 64 -15.22 -24.51 24.27
CA SER A 64 -16.02 -25.71 24.48
C SER A 64 -15.36 -26.71 25.43
N VAL A 65 -14.03 -26.87 25.39
CA VAL A 65 -13.30 -27.74 26.33
C VAL A 65 -13.40 -27.20 27.76
N LEU A 66 -13.26 -25.88 27.92
CA LEU A 66 -13.43 -25.23 29.22
C LEU A 66 -14.87 -25.40 29.73
N LEU A 67 -15.87 -25.12 28.87
CA LEU A 67 -17.28 -25.25 29.22
C LEU A 67 -17.63 -26.69 29.62
N LEU A 68 -17.16 -27.68 28.87
CA LEU A 68 -17.40 -29.09 29.17
C LEU A 68 -16.80 -29.48 30.53
N SER A 69 -15.61 -28.98 30.85
CA SER A 69 -14.92 -29.25 32.12
C SER A 69 -15.63 -28.60 33.31
N ILE A 70 -16.21 -27.41 33.13
CA ILE A 70 -17.05 -26.77 34.15
C ILE A 70 -18.35 -27.55 34.32
N LEU A 71 -18.99 -27.96 33.22
CA LEU A 71 -20.25 -28.70 33.27
C LEU A 71 -20.10 -30.04 34.00
N THR A 72 -19.03 -30.79 33.72
CA THR A 72 -18.77 -32.08 34.36
C THR A 72 -18.38 -31.95 35.83
N ALA A 73 -17.80 -30.84 36.25
CA ALA A 73 -17.41 -30.62 37.64
C ALA A 73 -18.50 -29.98 38.51
N VAL A 74 -19.26 -29.02 37.98
CA VAL A 74 -20.23 -28.21 38.74
C VAL A 74 -21.61 -28.87 38.82
N VAL A 75 -22.05 -29.57 37.78
CA VAL A 75 -23.38 -30.20 37.78
C VAL A 75 -23.50 -31.28 38.86
N PRO A 76 -22.51 -32.18 39.06
CA PRO A 76 -22.57 -33.14 40.15
C PRO A 76 -22.61 -32.47 41.52
N THR A 77 -21.78 -31.44 41.75
CA THR A 77 -21.74 -30.74 43.04
C THR A 77 -23.05 -30.01 43.35
N MET A 78 -23.74 -29.47 42.33
CA MET A 78 -25.05 -28.83 42.49
C MET A 78 -26.16 -29.85 42.83
N ILE A 79 -26.12 -31.05 42.25
CA ILE A 79 -27.10 -32.12 42.54
C ILE A 79 -26.90 -32.68 43.94
N LEU A 80 -25.65 -32.71 44.41
CA LEU A 80 -25.25 -33.35 45.66
C LEU A 80 -25.41 -32.44 46.89
N GLY A 81 -25.66 -31.14 46.73
CA GLY A 81 -25.87 -30.17 47.81
C GLY A 81 -24.57 -29.46 48.28
N PRO A 82 -24.68 -28.37 49.06
CA PRO A 82 -23.55 -27.53 49.46
C PRO A 82 -22.51 -28.32 50.28
N ALA A 83 -21.24 -28.03 50.01
CA ALA A 83 -20.10 -28.80 50.52
C ALA A 83 -19.78 -28.60 52.01
N GLU A 84 -20.46 -27.67 52.70
CA GLU A 84 -20.12 -27.27 54.07
C GLU A 84 -20.25 -28.40 55.10
N ASP A 85 -21.08 -29.42 54.84
CA ASP A 85 -21.30 -30.54 55.77
C ASP A 85 -20.77 -31.89 55.26
N ARG A 86 -20.01 -31.92 54.16
CA ARG A 86 -19.60 -33.18 53.51
C ARG A 86 -18.13 -33.50 53.80
N GLU A 87 -17.87 -34.71 54.31
CA GLU A 87 -16.51 -35.24 54.38
C GLU A 87 -15.89 -35.29 52.98
N PRO A 88 -14.60 -34.91 52.82
CA PRO A 88 -13.95 -34.83 51.52
C PRO A 88 -14.00 -36.19 50.82
N SER A 89 -14.79 -36.25 49.76
CA SER A 89 -15.05 -37.49 49.05
C SER A 89 -14.04 -37.66 47.91
N VAL A 90 -13.82 -38.91 47.49
CA VAL A 90 -12.99 -39.22 46.31
C VAL A 90 -13.48 -38.46 45.05
N TRP A 91 -14.77 -38.11 45.01
CA TRP A 91 -15.38 -37.32 43.94
C TRP A 91 -14.91 -35.87 43.90
N ASP A 92 -14.65 -35.24 45.04
CA ASP A 92 -14.18 -33.85 45.09
C ASP A 92 -12.76 -33.73 44.54
N GLY A 93 -11.91 -34.72 44.86
CA GLY A 93 -10.58 -34.86 44.26
C GLY A 93 -10.63 -35.12 42.76
N ALA A 94 -11.54 -35.97 42.30
CA ALA A 94 -11.73 -36.25 40.88
C ALA A 94 -12.24 -35.02 40.10
N ALA A 95 -13.20 -34.28 40.65
CA ALA A 95 -13.73 -33.05 40.05
C ALA A 95 -12.65 -31.97 39.94
N GLY A 96 -11.82 -31.81 40.98
CA GLY A 96 -10.67 -30.90 40.97
C GLY A 96 -9.65 -31.28 39.89
N ALA A 97 -9.34 -32.57 39.75
CA ALA A 97 -8.41 -33.06 38.71
C ALA A 97 -8.96 -32.82 37.28
N VAL A 98 -10.26 -33.04 37.06
CA VAL A 98 -10.92 -32.78 35.77
C VAL A 98 -10.93 -31.30 35.43
N LEU A 99 -11.23 -30.41 36.38
CA LEU A 99 -11.16 -28.97 36.19
C LEU A 99 -9.74 -28.50 35.84
N LEU A 100 -8.74 -28.98 36.58
CA LEU A 100 -7.34 -28.63 36.33
C LEU A 100 -6.88 -29.13 34.95
N GLY A 101 -7.22 -30.37 34.59
CA GLY A 101 -6.92 -30.94 33.28
C GLY A 101 -7.59 -30.17 32.14
N GLY A 102 -8.87 -29.83 32.31
CA GLY A 102 -9.64 -29.01 31.38
C GLY A 102 -9.06 -27.60 31.20
N PHE A 103 -8.64 -26.97 32.30
CA PHE A 103 -8.00 -25.66 32.28
C PHE A 103 -6.64 -25.69 31.58
N LEU A 104 -5.80 -26.69 31.86
CA LEU A 104 -4.51 -26.86 31.19
C LEU A 104 -4.68 -27.12 29.69
N ALA A 105 -5.67 -27.95 29.31
CA ALA A 105 -6.04 -28.17 27.91
C ALA A 105 -6.50 -26.86 27.24
N PHE A 106 -7.35 -26.09 27.92
CA PHE A 106 -7.77 -24.76 27.47
C PHE A 106 -6.57 -23.82 27.26
N CYS A 107 -5.66 -23.70 28.22
CA CYS A 107 -4.46 -22.87 28.11
C CYS A 107 -3.57 -23.32 26.94
N SER A 108 -3.39 -24.62 26.72
CA SER A 108 -2.60 -25.14 25.60
C SER A 108 -3.22 -24.78 24.24
N LEU A 109 -4.55 -24.87 24.13
CA LEU A 109 -5.29 -24.50 22.93
C LEU A 109 -5.31 -22.98 22.73
N LEU A 110 -5.39 -22.21 23.82
CA LEU A 110 -5.32 -20.76 23.82
C LEU A 110 -3.94 -20.28 23.32
N VAL A 111 -2.86 -20.92 23.78
CA VAL A 111 -1.51 -20.65 23.27
C VAL A 111 -1.40 -21.01 21.79
N SER A 112 -1.94 -22.17 21.37
CA SER A 112 -2.03 -22.58 19.95
C SER A 112 -2.91 -21.64 19.11
N PHE A 113 -3.85 -20.96 19.74
CA PHE A 113 -4.67 -19.91 19.14
C PHE A 113 -3.85 -18.61 18.93
N PHE A 114 -2.99 -18.24 19.89
CA PHE A 114 -2.08 -17.11 19.77
C PHE A 114 -0.93 -17.34 18.78
N PHE A 115 -0.61 -18.60 18.43
CA PHE A 115 0.24 -18.93 17.29
C PHE A 115 -0.47 -18.59 15.97
N LYS A 116 -0.53 -17.29 15.69
CA LYS A 116 -1.17 -16.65 14.54
C LYS A 116 -0.62 -17.20 13.23
N VAL A 117 -1.50 -17.79 12.43
CA VAL A 117 -1.21 -18.02 11.02
C VAL A 117 -1.33 -16.67 10.31
N ARG A 118 -0.21 -16.11 9.83
CA ARG A 118 -0.23 -14.91 9.01
C ARG A 118 -0.57 -15.30 7.57
N THR A 119 -1.49 -14.58 6.95
CA THR A 119 -1.79 -14.69 5.53
C THR A 119 -1.25 -13.46 4.83
N VAL A 120 -0.61 -13.65 3.68
CA VAL A 120 -0.18 -12.55 2.82
C VAL A 120 -1.12 -12.55 1.62
N CYS A 121 -1.78 -11.42 1.35
CA CYS A 121 -2.53 -11.19 0.12
C CYS A 121 -1.71 -10.25 -0.75
N LEU A 122 -1.44 -10.69 -1.97
CA LEU A 122 -0.93 -9.84 -3.04
C LEU A 122 -2.13 -9.43 -3.90
N THR A 123 -2.56 -8.19 -3.77
CA THR A 123 -3.63 -7.60 -4.58
C THR A 123 -3.02 -6.96 -5.82
N VAL A 124 -3.49 -7.34 -7.01
CA VAL A 124 -3.04 -6.76 -8.28
C VAL A 124 -4.07 -5.74 -8.77
N ALA A 125 -3.66 -4.49 -8.91
CA ALA A 125 -4.47 -3.44 -9.52
C ALA A 125 -4.28 -3.40 -11.05
N PRO A 126 -5.29 -3.01 -11.85
CA PRO A 126 -6.62 -2.51 -11.45
C PRO A 126 -7.68 -3.59 -11.24
N GLN A 127 -7.42 -4.84 -11.67
CA GLN A 127 -8.42 -5.91 -11.77
C GLN A 127 -8.93 -6.45 -10.41
N GLY A 128 -8.31 -6.04 -9.29
CA GLY A 128 -8.67 -6.52 -7.96
C GLY A 128 -8.38 -8.01 -7.74
N SER A 129 -7.59 -8.64 -8.62
CA SER A 129 -7.20 -10.03 -8.45
C SER A 129 -6.29 -10.15 -7.23
N CYS A 130 -6.78 -10.79 -6.16
CA CYS A 130 -5.97 -11.11 -4.98
C CYS A 130 -5.44 -12.53 -5.09
N ILE A 131 -4.12 -12.67 -4.96
CA ILE A 131 -3.46 -13.94 -4.69
C ILE A 131 -3.24 -14.01 -3.18
N GLU A 132 -4.17 -14.68 -2.47
CA GLU A 132 -4.02 -14.98 -1.04
C GLU A 132 -3.23 -16.25 -0.84
N PHE A 133 -2.24 -16.23 0.04
CA PHE A 133 -1.54 -17.44 0.44
C PHE A 133 -1.10 -17.47 1.90
N TRP A 134 -0.91 -18.70 2.39
CA TRP A 134 -0.48 -18.98 3.74
C TRP A 134 1.01 -18.76 3.92
N ARG A 135 1.41 -18.04 4.97
CA ARG A 135 2.81 -17.96 5.39
C ARG A 135 3.20 -19.26 6.10
N HIS A 136 3.66 -20.25 5.34
CA HIS A 136 4.19 -21.48 5.91
C HIS A 136 5.56 -21.24 6.57
N ARG A 137 5.75 -21.78 7.78
CA ARG A 137 7.01 -21.64 8.55
C ARG A 137 8.25 -22.08 7.77
N ARG A 138 8.13 -23.13 6.93
CA ARG A 138 9.22 -23.64 6.09
C ARG A 138 9.72 -22.64 5.04
N TYR A 139 8.85 -21.76 4.55
CA TYR A 139 9.16 -20.79 3.50
C TYR A 139 9.12 -19.35 4.01
N ALA A 140 8.99 -19.14 5.32
CA ALA A 140 8.80 -17.81 5.89
C ALA A 140 9.94 -16.86 5.52
N GLN A 141 11.19 -17.30 5.68
CA GLN A 141 12.36 -16.48 5.36
C GLN A 141 12.46 -16.15 3.87
N ALA A 142 12.26 -17.14 3.00
CA ALA A 142 12.33 -16.91 1.56
C ALA A 142 11.18 -16.00 1.08
N LEU A 143 9.98 -16.15 1.66
CA LEU A 143 8.86 -15.26 1.40
C LEU A 143 9.15 -13.84 1.87
N ASP A 144 9.69 -13.66 3.08
CA ASP A 144 10.06 -12.34 3.60
C ASP A 144 11.10 -11.67 2.69
N THR A 145 12.10 -12.43 2.20
CA THR A 145 13.07 -11.90 1.24
C THR A 145 12.43 -11.51 -0.09
N LEU A 146 11.47 -12.28 -0.60
CA LEU A 146 10.76 -11.96 -1.83
C LEU A 146 9.88 -10.71 -1.64
N LEU A 147 9.15 -10.59 -0.54
CA LEU A 147 8.35 -9.41 -0.22
C LEU A 147 9.21 -8.17 -0.06
N GLU A 148 10.37 -8.28 0.59
CA GLU A 148 11.29 -7.15 0.72
C GLU A 148 11.89 -6.75 -0.64
N GLN A 149 12.22 -7.71 -1.50
CA GLN A 149 12.64 -7.42 -2.88
C GLN A 149 11.54 -6.74 -3.69
N ILE A 150 10.28 -7.16 -3.55
CA ILE A 150 9.14 -6.50 -4.18
C ILE A 150 9.06 -5.06 -3.67
N ARG A 151 9.05 -4.83 -2.35
CA ARG A 151 9.00 -3.48 -1.76
C ARG A 151 10.18 -2.60 -2.20
N GLN A 152 11.38 -3.16 -2.26
CA GLN A 152 12.57 -2.44 -2.72
C GLN A 152 12.44 -2.05 -4.20
N ARG A 153 11.95 -2.95 -5.05
CA ARG A 153 11.71 -2.67 -6.48
C ARG A 153 10.54 -1.71 -6.68
N GLN A 154 9.50 -1.77 -5.84
CA GLN A 154 8.43 -0.76 -5.81
C GLN A 154 8.97 0.61 -5.46
N ARG A 155 9.75 0.74 -4.37
CA ARG A 155 10.39 2.01 -4.01
C ARG A 155 11.34 2.50 -5.10
N ALA A 156 12.08 1.60 -5.75
CA ALA A 156 12.96 1.99 -6.86
C ALA A 156 12.16 2.47 -8.07
N ALA A 157 11.05 1.81 -8.40
CA ALA A 157 10.14 2.20 -9.46
C ALA A 157 9.44 3.52 -9.11
N GLU A 158 8.84 3.64 -7.93
CA GLU A 158 8.26 4.88 -7.40
C GLU A 158 9.29 6.02 -7.40
N ASN A 159 10.48 5.85 -6.84
CA ASN A 159 11.53 6.87 -6.90
C ASN A 159 11.93 7.24 -8.34
N ALA A 160 11.86 6.29 -9.27
CA ALA A 160 12.12 6.52 -10.70
C ALA A 160 10.93 7.15 -11.45
N THR A 161 9.71 7.06 -10.91
CA THR A 161 8.43 7.52 -11.51
C THR A 161 7.90 8.79 -10.84
N ASP A 162 8.29 9.05 -9.59
CA ASP A 162 8.19 10.30 -8.82
C ASP A 162 9.40 11.21 -9.07
N SER A 163 10.36 10.76 -9.90
CA SER A 163 11.37 11.61 -10.55
C SER A 163 11.04 11.95 -12.01
N PRO A 164 9.86 12.50 -12.37
CA PRO A 164 9.92 13.71 -13.16
C PRO A 164 10.49 14.75 -12.20
N ALA A 165 11.60 15.41 -12.56
CA ALA A 165 12.34 16.41 -11.79
C ALA A 165 11.67 16.89 -10.49
N LYS A 166 12.33 16.85 -9.33
CA LYS A 166 11.84 17.49 -8.08
C LYS A 166 11.58 19.03 -8.21
N GLY A 167 11.65 19.59 -9.42
CA GLY A 167 11.57 21.00 -9.81
C GLY A 167 10.21 21.68 -9.64
N PRO A 168 9.08 21.22 -10.22
CA PRO A 168 7.83 21.98 -10.14
C PRO A 168 6.98 21.66 -8.90
N ALA A 169 7.16 20.49 -8.27
CA ALA A 169 6.49 20.12 -7.03
C ALA A 169 6.79 21.11 -5.87
N ILE A 170 7.86 21.90 -5.97
CA ILE A 170 8.18 22.95 -5.00
C ILE A 170 7.11 24.06 -4.98
N TYR A 171 6.45 24.32 -6.12
CA TYR A 171 5.40 25.35 -6.23
C TYR A 171 3.98 24.77 -6.15
N ALA A 172 3.84 23.47 -6.38
CA ALA A 172 2.57 22.79 -6.57
C ALA A 172 2.16 21.95 -5.35
N ASP A 173 2.58 22.29 -4.12
CA ASP A 173 2.02 21.71 -2.89
C ASP A 173 2.01 22.72 -1.72
N PRO A 174 1.15 23.75 -1.75
CA PRO A 174 0.93 24.67 -0.63
C PRO A 174 0.55 23.96 0.68
N PRO A 175 -0.24 22.86 0.74
CA PRO A 175 -0.52 22.19 2.01
C PRO A 175 0.68 21.44 2.58
N SER A 176 1.65 21.03 1.73
CA SER A 176 2.90 20.44 2.21
C SER A 176 3.81 21.51 2.81
N LEU A 177 3.79 22.73 2.25
CA LEU A 177 4.62 23.83 2.68
C LEU A 177 4.20 24.33 4.06
N THR A 178 2.90 24.49 4.31
CA THR A 178 2.37 24.85 5.64
C THR A 178 2.65 23.75 6.68
N ARG A 179 2.48 22.47 6.33
CA ARG A 179 2.84 21.35 7.22
C ARG A 179 4.33 21.30 7.55
N ARG A 180 5.20 21.49 6.55
CA ARG A 180 6.66 21.54 6.75
C ARG A 180 7.05 22.73 7.60
N PHE A 181 6.48 23.91 7.33
CA PHE A 181 6.69 25.11 8.15
C PHE A 181 6.30 24.86 9.60
N LEU A 182 5.10 24.32 9.86
CA LEU A 182 4.65 23.99 11.22
C LEU A 182 5.57 22.95 11.88
N ALA A 183 6.01 21.92 11.15
CA ALA A 183 6.95 20.94 11.68
C ALA A 183 8.29 21.57 12.06
N PHE A 184 8.86 22.44 11.22
CA PHE A 184 10.10 23.15 11.52
C PHE A 184 9.94 24.16 12.67
N LEU A 185 8.80 24.83 12.73
CA LEU A 185 8.46 25.74 13.82
C LEU A 185 8.39 24.96 15.15
N MET A 186 7.68 23.84 15.18
CA MET A 186 7.58 22.97 16.36
C MET A 186 8.94 22.42 16.76
N PHE A 187 9.74 21.96 15.79
CA PHE A 187 11.09 21.46 16.03
C PHE A 187 12.02 22.53 16.61
N SER A 188 11.80 23.80 16.26
CA SER A 188 12.59 24.92 16.79
C SER A 188 12.10 25.38 18.18
N CYS A 189 10.78 25.40 18.39
CA CYS A 189 10.18 25.90 19.62
C CYS A 189 10.21 24.89 20.78
N VAL A 190 10.03 23.59 20.52
CA VAL A 190 9.97 22.57 21.59
C VAL A 190 11.26 22.50 22.41
N PRO A 191 12.47 22.44 21.82
CA PRO A 191 13.71 22.46 22.58
C PRO A 191 13.92 23.78 23.34
N ALA A 192 13.49 24.91 22.77
CA ALA A 192 13.59 26.21 23.42
C ALA A 192 12.81 26.27 24.73
N VAL A 193 11.60 25.69 24.74
CA VAL A 193 10.76 25.57 25.93
C VAL A 193 11.34 24.57 26.93
N MET A 194 11.81 23.41 26.47
CA MET A 194 12.33 22.36 27.36
C MET A 194 13.64 22.73 28.07
N ILE A 195 14.48 23.56 27.45
CA ILE A 195 15.82 23.92 27.97
C ILE A 195 15.80 25.29 28.67
N GLU A 196 14.65 25.98 28.67
CA GLU A 196 14.48 27.34 29.21
C GLU A 196 15.50 28.37 28.66
N GLN A 197 16.01 28.12 27.44
CA GLN A 197 17.00 28.98 26.80
C GLN A 197 16.33 29.84 25.73
N PRO A 198 16.09 31.16 25.98
CA PRO A 198 15.39 32.01 25.04
C PRO A 198 16.17 32.24 23.74
N ARG A 199 17.49 32.01 23.75
CA ARG A 199 18.35 32.11 22.55
C ARG A 199 17.97 31.10 21.47
N LEU A 200 17.35 29.98 21.83
CA LEU A 200 16.91 28.97 20.85
C LEU A 200 15.72 29.45 20.00
N PHE A 201 14.98 30.48 20.43
CA PHE A 201 13.94 31.08 19.58
C PHE A 201 14.49 31.75 18.32
N PHE A 202 15.77 32.16 18.30
CA PHE A 202 16.39 32.68 17.08
C PHE A 202 16.44 31.63 15.96
N LEU A 203 16.44 30.33 16.28
CA LEU A 203 16.35 29.26 15.27
C LEU A 203 14.99 29.26 14.56
N ALA A 204 13.92 29.71 15.21
CA ALA A 204 12.60 29.82 14.59
C ALA A 204 12.51 30.95 13.55
N ILE A 205 13.46 31.90 13.53
CA ILE A 205 13.51 32.94 12.48
C ILE A 205 13.77 32.29 11.12
N PHE A 206 14.65 31.29 11.05
CA PHE A 206 14.99 30.63 9.79
C PHE A 206 13.78 30.04 9.04
N PRO A 207 12.93 29.18 9.63
CA PRO A 207 11.76 28.65 8.94
C PRO A 207 10.72 29.74 8.62
N VAL A 208 10.60 30.78 9.46
CA VAL A 208 9.70 31.92 9.20
C VAL A 208 10.18 32.73 8.00
N THR A 209 11.45 33.13 7.96
CA THR A 209 12.03 33.85 6.83
C THR A 209 11.96 33.01 5.56
N TRP A 210 12.29 31.72 5.63
CA TRP A 210 12.17 30.79 4.50
C TRP A 210 10.73 30.72 3.97
N TYR A 211 9.74 30.60 4.86
CA TYR A 211 8.33 30.56 4.50
C TYR A 211 7.86 31.87 3.84
N LEU A 212 8.24 33.03 4.40
CA LEU A 212 7.90 34.35 3.82
C LEU A 212 8.54 34.57 2.45
N VAL A 213 9.82 34.20 2.27
CA VAL A 213 10.49 34.27 0.97
C VAL A 213 9.78 33.39 -0.06
N ARG A 214 9.36 32.18 0.32
CA ARG A 214 8.60 31.30 -0.57
C ARG A 214 7.22 31.86 -0.91
N GLN A 215 6.51 32.40 0.07
CA GLN A 215 5.18 32.95 -0.15
C GLN A 215 5.22 34.21 -1.01
N THR A 216 6.23 35.07 -0.83
CA THR A 216 6.45 36.24 -1.69
C THR A 216 6.83 35.85 -3.12
N GLN A 217 7.67 34.82 -3.32
CA GLN A 217 7.94 34.26 -4.64
C GLN A 217 6.66 33.76 -5.34
N LEU A 218 5.76 33.10 -4.62
CA LEU A 218 4.48 32.64 -5.17
C LEU A 218 3.55 33.81 -5.52
N LEU A 219 3.54 34.86 -4.69
CA LEU A 219 2.72 36.06 -4.94
C LEU A 219 3.20 36.86 -6.16
N ARG A 220 4.50 36.83 -6.46
CA ARG A 220 5.07 37.44 -7.68
C ARG A 220 4.67 36.72 -8.96
N GLN A 221 4.18 35.48 -8.88
CA GLN A 221 3.75 34.72 -10.05
C GLN A 221 2.46 35.30 -10.66
N PRO A 222 2.29 35.21 -11.99
CA PRO A 222 1.10 35.68 -12.67
C PRO A 222 -0.18 35.04 -12.10
N LEU A 223 -1.28 35.79 -12.14
CA LEU A 223 -2.57 35.34 -11.59
C LEU A 223 -3.06 34.05 -12.26
N ALA A 224 -2.81 33.89 -13.57
CA ALA A 224 -3.13 32.68 -14.32
C ALA A 224 -2.42 31.44 -13.75
N PHE A 225 -1.12 31.54 -13.45
CA PHE A 225 -0.36 30.45 -12.84
C PHE A 225 -0.93 30.06 -11.47
N ARG A 226 -1.23 31.05 -10.62
CA ARG A 226 -1.84 30.80 -9.29
C ARG A 226 -3.23 30.16 -9.36
N ARG A 227 -3.99 30.43 -10.43
CA ARG A 227 -5.27 29.74 -10.70
C ARG A 227 -5.03 28.31 -11.16
N ALA A 228 -4.10 28.11 -12.10
CA ALA A 228 -3.74 26.79 -12.59
C ALA A 228 -3.26 25.85 -11.48
N VAL A 229 -2.42 26.34 -10.56
CA VAL A 229 -1.98 25.57 -9.38
C VAL A 229 -3.18 25.15 -8.51
N ARG A 230 -4.17 26.02 -8.31
CA ARG A 230 -5.39 25.67 -7.57
C ARG A 230 -6.22 24.60 -8.29
N CYS A 231 -6.35 24.69 -9.62
CA CYS A 231 -7.02 23.66 -10.43
C CYS A 231 -6.26 22.32 -10.38
N PHE A 232 -4.93 22.35 -10.46
CA PHE A 232 -4.07 21.18 -10.30
C PHE A 232 -4.32 20.47 -8.97
N HIS A 233 -4.44 21.22 -7.86
CA HIS A 233 -4.76 20.64 -6.55
C HIS A 233 -6.16 20.04 -6.44
N ARG A 234 -7.11 20.58 -7.19
CA ARG A 234 -8.46 20.02 -7.30
C ARG A 234 -8.54 18.82 -8.24
N GLN A 235 -7.42 18.45 -8.87
CA GLN A 235 -7.34 17.42 -9.91
C GLN A 235 -8.13 17.78 -11.19
N ASP A 236 -8.42 19.07 -11.39
CA ASP A 236 -9.07 19.60 -12.58
C ASP A 236 -8.02 19.79 -13.70
N TRP A 237 -7.53 18.68 -14.26
CA TRP A 237 -6.40 18.68 -15.21
C TRP A 237 -6.67 19.50 -16.48
N GLY A 238 -7.91 19.48 -16.99
CA GLY A 238 -8.29 20.22 -18.20
C GLY A 238 -8.10 21.72 -18.05
N GLN A 239 -8.75 22.32 -17.03
CA GLN A 239 -8.65 23.75 -16.75
C GLN A 239 -7.22 24.17 -16.38
N ALA A 240 -6.49 23.33 -15.63
CA ALA A 240 -5.10 23.60 -15.30
C ALA A 240 -4.24 23.66 -16.57
N GLY A 241 -4.44 22.74 -17.52
CA GLY A 241 -3.72 22.70 -18.79
C GLY A 241 -4.00 23.92 -19.66
N GLU A 242 -5.27 24.32 -19.80
CA GLU A 242 -5.66 25.51 -20.59
C GLU A 242 -5.06 26.81 -20.05
N LEU A 243 -5.11 27.01 -18.73
CA LEU A 243 -4.56 28.21 -18.08
C LEU A 243 -3.03 28.29 -18.23
N LEU A 244 -2.32 27.16 -18.19
CA LEU A 244 -0.88 27.11 -18.34
C LEU A 244 -0.45 27.24 -19.81
N ALA A 245 -1.18 26.63 -20.73
CA ALA A 245 -0.93 26.76 -22.17
C ALA A 245 -1.14 28.21 -22.64
N GLY A 246 -2.21 28.88 -22.19
CA GLY A 246 -2.43 30.30 -22.45
C GLY A 246 -1.32 31.17 -21.89
N LEU A 247 -0.89 30.89 -20.65
CA LEU A 247 0.20 31.64 -20.02
C LEU A 247 1.56 31.44 -20.72
N LEU A 248 1.86 30.25 -21.24
CA LEU A 248 3.07 30.02 -22.03
C LEU A 248 3.00 30.63 -23.42
N ALA A 249 1.80 30.75 -24.01
CA ALA A 249 1.63 31.48 -25.26
C ALA A 249 1.94 32.98 -25.08
N GLU A 250 1.58 33.56 -23.93
CA GLU A 250 1.90 34.95 -23.59
C GLU A 250 3.35 35.12 -23.12
N GLN A 251 3.88 34.16 -22.37
CA GLN A 251 5.19 34.20 -21.72
C GLN A 251 5.93 32.88 -21.96
N PRO A 252 6.55 32.69 -23.16
CA PRO A 252 7.18 31.43 -23.53
C PRO A 252 8.37 31.08 -22.64
N ASP A 253 9.03 32.07 -22.03
CA ASP A 253 10.18 31.91 -21.12
C ASP A 253 9.77 31.66 -19.66
N HIS A 254 8.49 31.34 -19.41
CA HIS A 254 8.01 31.13 -18.05
C HIS A 254 8.19 29.67 -17.58
N LEU A 255 9.41 29.34 -17.15
CA LEU A 255 9.82 27.99 -16.72
C LEU A 255 8.86 27.27 -15.74
N PRO A 256 8.32 27.91 -14.67
CA PRO A 256 7.33 27.29 -13.80
C PRO A 256 6.06 26.81 -14.52
N SER A 257 5.61 27.55 -15.53
CA SER A 257 4.41 27.18 -16.30
C SER A 257 4.68 26.04 -17.26
N TYR A 258 5.85 26.05 -17.91
CA TYR A 258 6.32 24.97 -18.78
C TYR A 258 6.39 23.65 -18.01
N THR A 259 7.11 23.66 -16.89
CA THR A 259 7.26 22.49 -16.04
C THR A 259 5.91 22.01 -15.52
N LEU A 260 5.05 22.87 -14.96
CA LEU A 260 3.75 22.45 -14.45
C LEU A 260 2.82 21.90 -15.55
N LEU A 261 2.85 22.45 -16.76
CA LEU A 261 2.02 21.99 -17.88
C LEU A 261 2.37 20.54 -18.28
N VAL A 262 3.67 20.23 -18.41
CA VAL A 262 4.14 18.87 -18.69
C VAL A 262 3.67 17.89 -17.62
N TYR A 263 3.64 18.30 -16.35
CA TYR A 263 3.12 17.47 -15.27
C TYR A 263 1.62 17.27 -15.35
N VAL A 264 0.85 18.31 -15.64
CA VAL A 264 -0.60 18.22 -15.82
C VAL A 264 -0.94 17.19 -16.91
N TYR A 265 -0.24 17.25 -18.06
CA TYR A 265 -0.44 16.29 -19.14
C TYR A 265 0.01 14.86 -18.76
N THR A 266 1.15 14.72 -18.10
CA THR A 266 1.63 13.41 -17.63
C THR A 266 0.67 12.80 -16.59
N ARG A 267 0.11 13.59 -15.67
CA ARG A 267 -0.85 13.14 -14.64
C ARG A 267 -2.23 12.79 -15.19
N SER A 268 -2.66 13.48 -16.25
CA SER A 268 -3.92 13.20 -16.93
C SER A 268 -3.83 12.04 -17.94
N GLY A 269 -2.67 11.40 -18.09
CA GLY A 269 -2.44 10.32 -19.07
C GLY A 269 -2.26 10.81 -20.51
N ARG A 270 -2.26 12.12 -20.73
CA ARG A 270 -2.06 12.77 -22.03
C ARG A 270 -0.57 12.85 -22.37
N PHE A 271 0.09 11.69 -22.50
CA PHE A 271 1.55 11.64 -22.65
C PHE A 271 2.07 12.24 -23.96
N ASP A 272 1.29 12.16 -25.05
CA ASP A 272 1.69 12.70 -26.35
C ASP A 272 1.72 14.23 -26.32
N ASP A 273 0.71 14.86 -25.72
CA ASP A 273 0.66 16.32 -25.54
C ASP A 273 1.80 16.81 -24.64
N ALA A 274 2.16 16.04 -23.61
CA ALA A 274 3.33 16.35 -22.78
C ALA A 274 4.63 16.35 -23.59
N LEU A 275 4.82 15.34 -24.46
CA LEU A 275 6.00 15.25 -25.32
C LEU A 275 6.03 16.37 -26.37
N GLU A 276 4.87 16.76 -26.92
CA GLU A 276 4.76 17.88 -27.84
C GLU A 276 5.16 19.21 -27.18
N VAL A 277 4.69 19.45 -25.95
CA VAL A 277 5.09 20.65 -25.17
C VAL A 277 6.60 20.66 -24.92
N ILE A 278 7.19 19.51 -24.57
CA ILE A 278 8.64 19.39 -24.38
C ILE A 278 9.39 19.67 -25.69
N ALA A 279 8.92 19.13 -26.82
CA ALA A 279 9.54 19.39 -28.12
C ALA A 279 9.44 20.87 -28.53
N ARG A 280 8.34 21.54 -28.18
CA ARG A 280 8.08 22.94 -28.56
C ARG A 280 8.84 23.96 -27.73
N TYR A 281 8.99 23.73 -26.42
CA TYR A 281 9.58 24.69 -25.49
C TYR A 281 10.91 24.21 -24.88
N GLY A 282 11.32 22.98 -25.16
CA GLY A 282 12.47 22.32 -24.51
C GLY A 282 13.82 22.96 -24.83
N ASP A 283 13.94 23.64 -25.98
CA ASP A 283 15.17 24.32 -26.39
C ASP A 283 15.54 25.49 -25.46
N ALA A 284 14.55 26.12 -24.82
CA ALA A 284 14.79 27.20 -23.85
C ALA A 284 15.39 26.67 -22.52
N TRP A 285 15.21 25.38 -22.22
CA TRP A 285 15.66 24.75 -20.97
C TRP A 285 16.14 23.31 -21.20
N PRO A 286 17.27 23.10 -21.88
CA PRO A 286 17.73 21.78 -22.31
C PRO A 286 17.92 20.80 -21.16
N GLU A 287 18.49 21.26 -20.04
CA GLU A 287 18.72 20.40 -18.87
C GLU A 287 17.41 19.87 -18.27
N ILE A 288 16.38 20.72 -18.19
CA ILE A 288 15.09 20.36 -17.59
C ILE A 288 14.24 19.58 -18.59
N SER A 289 14.34 19.90 -19.89
CA SER A 289 13.56 19.23 -20.93
C SER A 289 13.99 17.79 -21.13
N GLU A 290 15.27 17.46 -21.04
CA GLU A 290 15.76 16.07 -21.10
C GLU A 290 15.23 15.23 -19.92
N ASP A 291 15.27 15.79 -18.71
CA ASP A 291 14.72 15.16 -17.50
C ASP A 291 13.21 14.92 -17.62
N LEU A 292 12.46 15.93 -18.06
CA LEU A 292 11.02 15.84 -18.28
C LEU A 292 10.69 14.82 -19.37
N HIS A 293 11.41 14.83 -20.48
CA HIS A 293 11.23 13.89 -21.59
C HIS A 293 11.40 12.45 -21.12
N THR A 294 12.49 12.18 -20.40
CA THR A 294 12.81 10.86 -19.85
C THR A 294 11.71 10.39 -18.90
N ALA A 295 11.22 11.28 -18.03
CA ALA A 295 10.18 10.95 -17.08
C ALA A 295 8.81 10.73 -17.73
N THR A 296 8.41 11.59 -18.69
CA THR A 296 7.16 11.41 -19.45
C THR A 296 7.18 10.09 -20.22
N TRP A 297 8.29 9.72 -20.85
CA TRP A 297 8.43 8.40 -21.51
C TRP A 297 8.33 7.22 -20.55
N ARG A 298 8.89 7.33 -19.34
CA ARG A 298 8.73 6.29 -18.31
C ARG A 298 7.27 6.13 -17.93
N CYS A 299 6.58 7.23 -17.64
CA CYS A 299 5.14 7.21 -17.32
C CYS A 299 4.31 6.62 -18.48
N LYS A 300 4.60 6.99 -19.72
CA LYS A 300 3.94 6.45 -20.92
C LYS A 300 4.14 4.94 -21.05
N ARG A 301 5.36 4.42 -20.81
CA ARG A 301 5.62 2.97 -20.84
C ARG A 301 4.87 2.23 -19.76
N VAL A 302 4.78 2.78 -18.56
CA VAL A 302 3.99 2.21 -17.45
C VAL A 302 2.50 2.21 -17.81
N GLY A 303 1.99 3.32 -18.36
CA GLY A 303 0.60 3.44 -18.85
C GLY A 303 0.26 2.38 -19.89
N LYS A 304 1.07 2.25 -20.95
CA LYS A 304 0.87 1.22 -21.99
C LYS A 304 0.92 -0.21 -21.46
N ARG A 305 1.76 -0.49 -20.46
CA ARG A 305 1.80 -1.81 -19.80
C ARG A 305 0.56 -2.07 -18.96
N ARG A 306 -0.08 -1.03 -18.41
CA ARG A 306 -1.36 -1.16 -17.71
C ARG A 306 -2.48 -1.48 -18.69
N GLU A 307 -2.58 -0.75 -19.78
CA GLU A 307 -3.57 -0.97 -20.85
C GLU A 307 -3.44 -2.37 -21.47
N ALA A 308 -2.22 -2.81 -21.80
CA ALA A 308 -2.00 -4.13 -22.40
C ALA A 308 -2.32 -5.30 -21.46
N ASN A 309 -2.27 -5.06 -20.14
CA ASN A 309 -2.61 -6.05 -19.13
C ASN A 309 -4.07 -5.96 -18.67
N GLU A 310 -4.83 -4.93 -19.07
CA GLU A 310 -6.28 -4.97 -18.90
C GLU A 310 -6.82 -6.09 -19.80
N PRO A 311 -7.54 -7.09 -19.24
CA PRO A 311 -8.14 -8.10 -20.07
C PRO A 311 -9.16 -7.34 -20.91
N SER A 312 -9.08 -7.45 -22.24
CA SER A 312 -10.16 -6.98 -23.11
C SER A 312 -11.45 -7.51 -22.50
N ALA A 313 -12.36 -6.63 -22.08
CA ALA A 313 -13.60 -6.97 -21.40
C ALA A 313 -14.57 -7.79 -22.28
N ASP A 314 -14.08 -8.32 -23.39
CA ASP A 314 -14.69 -9.28 -24.28
C ASP A 314 -14.51 -10.73 -23.76
N TRP A 315 -14.73 -10.93 -22.46
CA TRP A 315 -15.18 -12.24 -21.99
C TRP A 315 -16.67 -12.33 -22.32
N GLY A 316 -16.96 -12.51 -23.61
CA GLY A 316 -18.20 -13.11 -24.08
C GLY A 316 -18.31 -14.52 -23.50
N GLY A 317 -18.71 -14.62 -22.24
CA GLY A 317 -19.11 -15.89 -21.65
C GLY A 317 -20.28 -16.43 -22.47
N PRO A 318 -20.27 -17.72 -22.84
CA PRO A 318 -21.43 -18.33 -23.46
C PRO A 318 -22.60 -18.14 -22.49
N ARG A 319 -23.62 -17.38 -22.92
CA ARG A 319 -24.92 -17.36 -22.24
C ARG A 319 -25.33 -18.83 -22.15
N ALA A 320 -25.35 -19.38 -20.95
CA ALA A 320 -26.06 -20.60 -20.66
C ALA A 320 -27.53 -20.30 -20.99
N GLN A 321 -27.91 -20.63 -22.22
CA GLN A 321 -29.27 -20.64 -22.69
C GLN A 321 -29.93 -21.74 -21.86
N GLY A 322 -30.73 -21.33 -20.89
CA GLY A 322 -31.51 -22.26 -20.08
C GLY A 322 -32.46 -23.00 -20.99
N ASP A 323 -32.20 -24.28 -21.19
CA ASP A 323 -33.21 -25.25 -21.59
C ASP A 323 -34.30 -25.24 -20.52
N LEU A 324 -35.39 -24.56 -20.85
CA LEU A 324 -36.70 -24.81 -20.25
C LEU A 324 -37.18 -26.16 -20.82
N CYS A 325 -37.08 -27.20 -20.00
CA CYS A 325 -37.91 -28.39 -20.17
C CYS A 325 -39.32 -28.05 -19.68
N GLU A 326 -40.27 -28.04 -20.62
CA GLU A 326 -41.60 -28.63 -20.41
C GLU A 326 -41.49 -30.16 -20.44
#